data_AF-A0A522EBN6-F1
#
_entry.id   AF-A0A522EBN6-F1
#
_cell.length_a   1.000
_cell.length_b   1.000
_cell.length_c   1.000
_cell.angle_alpha   90.00
_cell.angle_beta   90.00
_cell.angle_gamma   90.00
#
_symmetry.space_group_name_H-M   'P 1'
#
loop_
_entity.id
_entity.type
_entity.pdbx_description
1 polymer ?
#
loop_
_entity_poly.entity_id
_entity_poly.type
_entity_poly.pdbx_seq_one_letter_code
_entity_poly.pdbx_strand_id
1 'polypeptide(L)'
;MKTHHLILLVLAVLIVGGFFLWPKANVQIPTDELTGTWRGQASPEAEYQWWMVYVFEDGRYTLTTDSAYAEEGTYEITERFLDGSIIVKKVYADGTKEYDMNILTTTDDPNVISIEGAKLYRQ
;
A
#
# COMPACT_ATOMS: atom_id res chain seq x y z
N MET A 1 -34.79 -15.32 -47.80
CA MET A 1 -33.41 -14.93 -47.41
C MET A 1 -33.30 -13.54 -46.75
N LYS A 2 -34.36 -12.95 -46.15
CA LYS A 2 -34.27 -11.62 -45.52
C LYS A 2 -34.40 -11.63 -43.99
N THR A 3 -34.98 -12.69 -43.43
CA THR A 3 -35.28 -12.81 -41.99
C THR A 3 -34.08 -13.26 -41.15
N HIS A 4 -33.16 -14.04 -41.72
CA HIS A 4 -31.97 -14.54 -41.00
C HIS A 4 -30.90 -13.46 -40.76
N HIS A 5 -30.78 -12.48 -41.67
CA HIS A 5 -29.83 -11.38 -41.50
C HIS A 5 -30.27 -10.37 -40.43
N LEU A 6 -31.58 -10.22 -40.19
CA LEU A 6 -32.10 -9.34 -39.15
C LEU A 6 -31.86 -9.91 -37.74
N ILE A 7 -32.02 -11.22 -37.57
CA ILE A 7 -31.81 -11.92 -36.29
C ILE A 7 -30.33 -11.89 -35.88
N LEU A 8 -29.42 -12.11 -36.83
CA LEU A 8 -27.97 -12.03 -36.58
C LEU A 8 -27.53 -10.61 -36.17
N LEU A 9 -28.15 -9.58 -36.73
CA LEU A 9 -27.80 -8.19 -36.45
C LEU A 9 -28.29 -7.74 -35.06
N VAL A 10 -29.48 -8.18 -34.63
CA VAL A 10 -29.99 -7.93 -33.27
C VAL A 10 -29.15 -8.68 -32.23
N LEU A 11 -28.73 -9.92 -32.53
CA LEU A 11 -27.86 -10.69 -31.63
C LEU A 11 -26.47 -10.02 -31.49
N ALA A 12 -25.90 -9.51 -32.58
CA ALA A 12 -24.62 -8.81 -32.57
C ALA A 12 -24.68 -7.50 -31.77
N VAL A 13 -25.77 -6.73 -31.89
CA VAL A 13 -25.97 -5.49 -31.10
C VAL A 13 -26.15 -5.79 -29.61
N LEU A 14 -26.81 -6.89 -29.23
CA LEU A 14 -26.94 -7.30 -27.83
C LEU A 14 -25.62 -7.81 -27.24
N ILE A 15 -24.79 -8.50 -28.02
CA ILE A 15 -23.47 -8.97 -27.57
C ILE A 15 -22.52 -7.78 -27.40
N VAL A 16 -22.47 -6.87 -28.37
CA VAL A 16 -21.58 -5.68 -28.29
C VAL A 16 -22.08 -4.68 -27.23
N GLY A 17 -23.39 -4.45 -27.15
CA GLY A 17 -23.99 -3.57 -26.13
C GLY A 17 -23.93 -4.15 -24.72
N GLY A 18 -24.08 -5.46 -24.56
CA GLY A 18 -23.96 -6.16 -23.28
C GLY A 18 -22.51 -6.21 -22.78
N PHE A 19 -21.53 -6.32 -23.69
CA PHE A 19 -20.11 -6.33 -23.32
C PHE A 19 -19.60 -4.92 -22.93
N PHE A 20 -20.18 -3.86 -23.49
CA PHE A 20 -19.87 -2.47 -23.11
C PHE A 20 -20.52 -2.02 -21.79
N LEU A 21 -21.52 -2.76 -21.31
CA LEU A 21 -22.15 -2.57 -20.00
C LEU A 21 -21.53 -3.46 -18.91
N TRP A 22 -20.39 -4.12 -19.20
CA TRP A 22 -19.59 -4.73 -18.14
C TRP A 22 -19.29 -3.63 -17.13
N PRO A 23 -19.72 -3.73 -15.87
CA PRO A 23 -19.32 -2.75 -14.88
C PRO A 23 -17.81 -2.79 -14.90
N LYS A 24 -17.18 -1.65 -15.24
CA LYS A 24 -15.78 -1.46 -14.92
C LYS A 24 -15.70 -1.89 -13.48
N ALA A 25 -15.08 -3.04 -13.21
CA ALA A 25 -14.79 -3.46 -11.86
C ALA A 25 -14.22 -2.20 -11.24
N ASN A 26 -14.90 -1.69 -10.22
CA ASN A 26 -14.44 -0.54 -9.49
C ASN A 26 -13.14 -1.05 -8.91
N VAL A 27 -12.04 -0.88 -9.64
CA VAL A 27 -10.69 -1.20 -9.18
C VAL A 27 -10.50 -0.12 -8.14
N GLN A 28 -11.02 -0.43 -6.97
CA GLN A 28 -10.75 0.27 -5.75
C GLN A 28 -9.25 0.04 -5.60
N ILE A 29 -8.46 0.96 -6.15
CA ILE A 29 -7.03 1.02 -5.88
C ILE A 29 -6.99 0.98 -4.36
N PRO A 30 -6.44 -0.08 -3.74
CA PRO A 30 -6.38 -0.17 -2.30
C PRO A 30 -5.79 1.15 -1.82
N THR A 31 -6.54 1.89 -1.02
CA THR A 31 -6.03 3.14 -0.46
C THR A 31 -4.76 2.76 0.28
N ASP A 32 -3.66 3.40 -0.07
CA ASP A 32 -2.39 3.12 0.56
C ASP A 32 -2.46 3.53 2.04
N GLU A 33 -2.66 2.52 2.89
CA GLU A 33 -2.82 2.67 4.33
C GLU A 33 -1.56 3.24 5.02
N LEU A 34 -0.40 3.22 4.35
CA LEU A 34 0.86 3.75 4.87
C LEU A 34 1.05 5.22 4.56
N THR A 35 0.37 5.77 3.56
CA THR A 35 0.57 7.18 3.17
C THR A 35 0.43 8.11 4.38
N GLY A 36 1.47 8.89 4.67
CA GLY A 36 1.56 9.77 5.84
C GLY A 36 2.90 9.70 6.57
N THR A 37 2.97 10.39 7.70
CA THR A 37 4.15 10.42 8.58
C THR A 37 3.91 9.56 9.81
N TRP A 38 4.88 8.70 10.13
CA TRP A 38 4.82 7.75 11.23
C TRP A 38 6.04 7.91 12.12
N ARG A 39 5.82 8.09 13.42
CA ARG A 39 6.90 8.28 14.40
C ARG A 39 6.89 7.19 15.45
N GLY A 40 8.02 6.50 15.58
CA GLY A 40 8.31 5.62 16.70
C GLY A 40 9.34 6.28 17.61
N GLN A 41 9.22 6.08 18.91
CA GLN A 41 10.22 6.53 19.87
C GLN A 41 10.20 5.68 21.14
N ALA A 42 11.32 5.70 21.86
CA ALA A 42 11.44 5.07 23.17
C ALA A 42 10.40 5.61 24.15
N SER A 43 10.04 4.81 25.15
CA SER A 43 9.25 5.34 26.27
C SER A 43 10.08 6.35 27.06
N PRO A 44 9.44 7.33 27.73
CA PRO A 44 10.16 8.30 28.58
C PRO A 44 11.01 7.65 29.67
N GLU A 45 10.64 6.45 30.11
CA GLU A 45 11.31 5.70 31.18
C GLU A 45 12.42 4.76 30.67
N ALA A 46 12.60 4.64 29.35
CA ALA A 46 13.60 3.75 28.78
C ALA A 46 15.03 4.23 29.06
N GLU A 47 15.91 3.29 29.43
CA GLU A 47 17.34 3.57 29.65
C GLU A 47 18.05 4.10 28.40
N TYR A 48 17.59 3.66 27.21
CA TYR A 48 18.07 4.13 25.93
C TYR A 48 16.95 4.85 25.18
N GLN A 49 17.17 6.13 24.90
CA GLN A 49 16.27 6.96 24.12
C GLN A 49 16.58 6.80 22.64
N TRP A 50 15.54 6.58 21.84
CA TRP A 50 15.62 6.47 20.38
C TRP A 50 14.38 7.05 19.74
N TRP A 51 14.49 7.43 18.47
CA TRP A 51 13.35 7.75 17.64
C TRP A 51 13.62 7.40 16.18
N MET A 52 12.54 7.14 15.45
CA MET A 52 12.55 7.01 14.00
C MET A 52 11.30 7.65 13.41
N VAL A 53 11.42 8.18 12.21
CA VAL A 53 10.31 8.76 11.45
C VAL A 53 10.33 8.17 10.05
N TYR A 54 9.22 7.56 9.66
CA TYR A 54 8.94 7.24 8.27
C TYR A 54 8.00 8.28 7.67
N VAL A 55 8.25 8.67 6.42
CA VAL A 55 7.28 9.38 5.59
C VAL A 55 7.02 8.53 4.37
N PHE A 56 5.77 8.16 4.12
CA PHE A 56 5.32 7.46 2.93
C PHE A 56 4.43 8.38 2.10
N GLU A 57 4.79 8.62 0.85
CA GLU A 57 4.04 9.53 -0.02
C GLU A 57 4.25 9.14 -1.49
N ASP A 58 3.17 8.96 -2.24
CA ASP A 58 3.20 8.69 -3.69
C ASP A 58 4.18 7.57 -4.11
N GLY A 59 4.16 6.44 -3.39
CA GLY A 59 5.05 5.30 -3.63
C GLY A 59 6.52 5.53 -3.28
N ARG A 60 6.85 6.64 -2.60
CA ARG A 60 8.18 6.93 -2.05
C ARG A 60 8.19 6.88 -0.54
N TYR A 61 9.33 6.48 0.02
CA TYR A 61 9.54 6.55 1.46
C TYR A 61 10.82 7.31 1.81
N THR A 62 10.81 7.92 2.98
CA THR A 62 12.02 8.35 3.69
C THR A 62 11.98 7.79 5.11
N LEU A 63 13.15 7.45 5.64
CA LEU A 63 13.39 7.04 7.01
C LEU A 63 14.48 7.94 7.59
N THR A 64 14.20 8.56 8.72
CA THR A 64 15.19 9.27 9.53
C THR A 64 15.20 8.70 10.94
N THR A 65 16.38 8.51 11.52
CA THR A 65 16.54 8.02 12.88
C THR A 65 17.18 9.08 13.78
N ASP A 66 17.23 8.81 15.08
CA ASP A 66 18.00 9.57 16.07
C ASP A 66 19.51 9.60 15.81
N SER A 67 20.01 8.59 15.11
CA SER A 67 21.38 8.53 14.62
C SER A 67 21.57 9.32 13.32
N ALA A 68 22.81 9.38 12.82
CA ALA A 68 23.08 9.94 11.48
C ALA A 68 22.55 9.06 10.33
N TYR A 69 21.90 7.93 10.63
CA TYR A 69 21.30 7.05 9.63
C TYR A 69 20.00 7.66 9.08
N ALA A 70 19.98 7.78 7.76
CA ALA A 70 18.81 8.13 6.97
C ALA A 70 18.79 7.27 5.69
N GLU A 71 17.59 6.99 5.21
CA GLU A 71 17.35 6.14 4.04
C GLU A 71 16.16 6.69 3.26
N GLU A 72 16.20 6.58 1.93
CA GLU A 72 15.09 6.97 1.05
C GLU A 72 14.99 6.02 -0.14
N GLY A 73 13.81 5.98 -0.77
CA GLY A 73 13.58 5.14 -1.92
C GLY A 73 12.12 5.04 -2.31
N THR A 74 11.75 3.94 -2.98
CA THR A 74 10.37 3.63 -3.36
C THR A 74 9.84 2.46 -2.56
N TYR A 75 8.53 2.43 -2.34
CA TYR A 75 7.86 1.31 -1.68
C TYR A 75 6.62 0.86 -2.47
N GLU A 76 6.30 -0.42 -2.34
CA GLU A 76 5.09 -1.02 -2.87
C GLU A 76 4.54 -2.03 -1.86
N ILE A 77 3.24 -1.94 -1.54
CA ILE A 77 2.56 -2.97 -0.75
C ILE A 77 2.28 -4.16 -1.68
N THR A 78 3.05 -5.23 -1.53
CA THR A 78 3.00 -6.41 -2.41
C THR A 78 1.95 -7.42 -1.96
N GLU A 79 1.73 -7.56 -0.66
CA GLU A 79 0.79 -8.52 -0.08
C GLU A 79 0.07 -7.93 1.13
N ARG A 80 -1.18 -8.36 1.34
CA ARG A 80 -2.01 -8.03 2.50
C ARG A 80 -2.61 -9.29 3.07
N PHE A 81 -2.57 -9.44 4.39
CA PHE A 81 -3.09 -10.60 5.09
C PHE A 81 -4.34 -10.24 5.91
N LEU A 82 -5.12 -11.27 6.26
CA LEU A 82 -6.38 -11.11 6.99
C LEU A 82 -6.18 -10.68 8.45
N ASP A 83 -4.98 -10.84 8.99
CA ASP A 83 -4.61 -10.42 10.35
C ASP A 83 -4.15 -8.95 10.43
N GLY A 84 -4.22 -8.20 9.32
CA GLY A 84 -3.78 -6.82 9.22
C GLY A 84 -2.28 -6.66 8.97
N SER A 85 -1.52 -7.75 8.83
CA SER A 85 -0.14 -7.67 8.37
C SER A 85 -0.07 -7.42 6.86
N ILE A 86 0.95 -6.68 6.43
CA ILE A 86 1.24 -6.37 5.04
C ILE A 86 2.73 -6.56 4.77
N ILE A 87 3.04 -6.99 3.53
CA ILE A 87 4.41 -7.00 3.02
C ILE A 87 4.61 -5.75 2.17
N VAL A 88 5.65 -5.00 2.50
CA VAL A 88 6.07 -3.81 1.78
C VAL A 88 7.43 -4.07 1.17
N LYS A 89 7.50 -4.13 -0.15
CA LYS A 89 8.78 -4.12 -0.84
C LYS A 89 9.32 -2.70 -0.85
N LYS A 90 10.52 -2.51 -0.32
CA LYS A 90 11.30 -1.27 -0.40
C LYS A 90 12.42 -1.44 -1.43
N VAL A 91 12.62 -0.43 -2.25
CA VAL A 91 13.79 -0.29 -3.13
C VAL A 91 14.51 0.98 -2.73
N TYR A 92 15.80 0.87 -2.42
CA TYR A 92 16.63 2.01 -2.04
C TYR A 92 16.79 2.97 -3.23
N ALA A 93 16.94 4.27 -3.00
CA ALA A 93 17.01 5.26 -4.07
C ALA A 93 18.16 5.04 -5.08
N ASP A 94 19.25 4.40 -4.64
CA ASP A 94 20.37 4.01 -5.51
C ASP A 94 20.10 2.74 -6.33
N GLY A 95 18.95 2.08 -6.12
CA GLY A 95 18.55 0.84 -6.78
C GLY A 95 19.39 -0.39 -6.39
N THR A 96 20.29 -0.27 -5.42
CA THR A 96 21.25 -1.34 -5.10
C THR A 96 20.68 -2.43 -4.21
N LYS A 97 19.59 -2.12 -3.50
CA LYS A 97 18.99 -2.99 -2.49
C LYS A 97 17.48 -2.99 -2.61
N GLU A 98 16.94 -4.20 -2.55
CA GLU A 98 15.53 -4.47 -2.32
C GLU A 98 15.36 -5.16 -0.97
N TYR A 99 14.32 -4.81 -0.23
CA TYR A 99 14.03 -5.37 1.08
C TYR A 99 12.52 -5.53 1.27
N ASP A 100 12.09 -6.73 1.65
CA ASP A 100 10.70 -6.98 2.05
C ASP A 100 10.55 -6.69 3.54
N MET A 101 9.75 -5.66 3.85
CA MET A 101 9.46 -5.20 5.19
C MET A 101 8.08 -5.67 5.62
N ASN A 102 8.02 -6.35 6.76
CA ASN A 102 6.75 -6.75 7.38
C ASN A 102 6.22 -5.57 8.22
N ILE A 103 5.03 -5.10 7.90
CA ILE A 103 4.31 -4.12 8.71
C ILE A 103 3.05 -4.77 9.27
N LEU A 104 2.84 -4.68 10.57
CA LEU A 104 1.54 -4.98 11.16
C LEU A 104 0.74 -3.69 11.28
N THR A 105 -0.34 -3.58 10.50
CA THR A 105 -1.34 -2.55 10.71
C THR A 105 -2.29 -3.05 11.79
N THR A 106 -2.50 -2.28 12.86
CA THR A 106 -3.48 -2.68 13.88
C THR A 106 -4.88 -2.46 13.35
N THR A 107 -5.66 -3.52 13.22
CA THR A 107 -7.08 -3.43 12.80
C THR A 107 -7.91 -2.54 13.73
N ASP A 108 -7.47 -2.39 14.98
CA ASP A 108 -8.16 -1.62 16.02
C ASP A 108 -7.83 -0.12 16.00
N ASP A 109 -6.67 0.28 15.44
CA ASP A 109 -6.27 1.69 15.33
C ASP A 109 -5.49 1.93 14.02
N PRO A 110 -6.07 2.64 13.04
CA PRO A 110 -5.41 2.96 11.77
C PRO A 110 -4.29 4.00 11.92
N ASN A 111 -4.11 4.58 13.11
CA ASN A 111 -3.04 5.54 13.42
C ASN A 111 -1.84 4.87 14.10
N VAL A 112 -1.83 3.55 14.21
CA VAL A 112 -0.71 2.78 14.75
C VAL A 112 -0.28 1.69 13.79
N ILE A 113 1.02 1.57 13.58
CA ILE A 113 1.65 0.44 12.88
C ILE A 113 2.79 -0.12 13.72
N SER A 114 3.18 -1.35 13.43
CA SER A 114 4.40 -1.95 13.97
C SER A 114 5.33 -2.35 12.83
N ILE A 115 6.55 -1.84 12.86
CA ILE A 115 7.63 -2.17 11.92
C ILE A 115 8.77 -2.77 12.74
N GLU A 116 9.17 -4.01 12.44
CA GLU A 116 10.30 -4.69 13.10
C GLU A 116 10.21 -4.70 14.65
N GLY A 117 8.99 -4.71 15.20
CA GLY A 117 8.74 -4.70 16.64
C GLY A 117 8.68 -3.30 17.27
N ALA A 118 9.00 -2.24 16.54
CA ALA A 118 8.78 -0.86 16.96
C ALA A 118 7.35 -0.42 16.60
N LYS A 119 6.63 0.14 17.59
CA LYS A 119 5.34 0.80 17.33
C LYS A 119 5.57 2.24 16.85
N LEU A 120 4.92 2.60 15.75
CA LEU A 120 4.94 3.93 15.20
C LEU A 120 3.53 4.50 15.16
N TYR A 121 3.42 5.78 15.47
CA TYR A 121 2.17 6.51 15.55
C TYR A 121 2.11 7.56 14.45
N ARG A 122 0.97 7.62 13.78
CA ARG A 122 0.70 8.64 12.77
C ARG A 122 0.80 10.04 13.41
N GLN A 123 1.41 10.98 12.70
CA GLN A 123 1.58 12.38 13.12
C GLN A 123 0.52 13.28 12.51
#